data_AF-A0A916JLV5-F1
#
_entry.id   AF-A0A916JLV5-F1
#
_cell.length_a   1.000
_cell.length_b   1.000
_cell.length_c   1.000
_cell.angle_alpha   90.00
_cell.angle_beta   90.00
_cell.angle_gamma   90.00
#
_symmetry.space_group_name_H-M   'P 1'
#
loop_
_entity.id
_entity.type
_entity.pdbx_description
1 polymer ?
#
loop_
_entity_poly.entity_id
_entity_poly.type
_entity_poly.pdbx_seq_one_letter_code
_entity_poly.pdbx_strand_id
1 'polypeptide(L)'
;MAAKHTIPNPFLLKGYETPEYFCNREKEVKILKENISQKRDITLFAIRRIGKTGLIKHLFHFLQKDFHCIYLDIYSTQNHEEFLNQLAAAIFNSLPKRKQATNNFVEYIKSFNPSISFDQLTGLPELSLQFNPNLSFEKSLTKLFSYLESQNKPVVIAIDEFQQVAEYPESNTEASLRTIIQRLKNTTFVFCGSNKHLIHEMFNSAKRPFFASTQSIYLDKIEHEDYKSFILKQFKKYKKKISEAAVDFILSWTKRHTFYTQAVCNRAFFLAKSTEMGVEEVQLICDGILKEQEGIFYQYRNLLTSSQWNLLIAIAKEDRVYQPTGIQFIGKYKLGNASSVRRSLNSLTEKEMVVEINTENEHYYSVYDCFLQRWMAKLNK
;
A
#
# COMPACT_ATOMS: atom_id res chain seq x y z
N MET A 1 -24.42 -1.45 25.61
CA MET A 1 -23.75 -0.35 24.87
C MET A 1 -22.25 -0.55 25.05
N ALA A 2 -21.52 -0.95 24.00
CA ALA A 2 -20.06 -1.02 24.07
C ALA A 2 -19.50 0.41 24.19
N ALA A 3 -18.59 0.63 25.14
CA ALA A 3 -17.92 1.92 25.30
C ALA A 3 -17.30 2.32 23.95
N LYS A 4 -17.62 3.52 23.45
CA LYS A 4 -17.01 4.06 22.22
C LYS A 4 -15.51 4.16 22.46
N HIS A 5 -14.75 3.24 21.87
CA HIS A 5 -13.30 3.26 21.88
C HIS A 5 -12.85 4.53 21.13
N THR A 6 -12.60 5.59 21.89
CA THR A 6 -12.23 6.89 21.35
C THR A 6 -10.71 6.93 21.32
N ILE A 7 -10.13 6.90 20.13
CA ILE A 7 -8.67 6.92 19.98
C ILE A 7 -8.13 8.33 20.27
N PRO A 8 -6.89 8.46 20.78
CA PRO A 8 -6.30 9.76 21.11
C PRO A 8 -6.17 10.72 19.92
N ASN A 9 -5.99 10.19 18.71
CA ASN A 9 -5.86 10.98 17.50
C ASN A 9 -6.65 10.32 16.35
N PRO A 10 -7.64 11.00 15.74
CA PRO A 10 -8.47 10.44 14.67
C PRO A 10 -7.73 10.28 13.33
N PHE A 11 -6.53 10.86 13.19
CA PHE A 11 -5.72 10.78 11.98
C PHE A 11 -4.66 9.68 12.13
N LEU A 12 -4.98 8.50 11.64
CA LEU A 12 -4.17 7.30 11.82
C LEU A 12 -2.93 7.31 10.91
N LEU A 13 -1.76 7.14 11.52
CA LEU A 13 -0.49 6.96 10.80
C LEU A 13 -0.20 5.49 10.45
N LYS A 14 -0.77 4.55 11.20
CA LYS A 14 -0.58 3.12 11.03
C LYS A 14 -1.90 2.39 11.23
N GLY A 15 -2.11 1.36 10.42
CA GLY A 15 -3.23 0.44 10.58
C GLY A 15 -4.59 1.00 10.17
N TYR A 16 -5.62 0.27 10.58
CA TYR A 16 -7.04 0.56 10.38
C TYR A 16 -7.75 0.20 11.68
N GLU A 17 -8.62 1.09 12.15
CA GLU A 17 -9.39 0.90 13.39
C GLU A 17 -10.85 0.58 13.09
N THR A 18 -11.60 1.58 12.62
CA THR A 18 -13.03 1.48 12.33
C THR A 18 -13.41 2.34 11.13
N PRO A 19 -14.61 2.13 10.54
CA PRO A 19 -15.12 2.99 9.47
C PRO A 19 -15.13 4.47 9.82
N GLU A 20 -15.22 4.80 11.11
CA GLU A 20 -15.32 6.18 11.58
C GLU A 20 -14.06 7.02 11.29
N TYR A 21 -12.89 6.38 11.32
CA TYR A 21 -11.59 7.03 11.10
C TYR A 21 -11.05 6.79 9.68
N PHE A 22 -11.86 6.19 8.80
CA PHE A 22 -11.51 5.92 7.42
C PHE A 22 -12.21 6.94 6.50
N CYS A 23 -11.44 7.64 5.68
CA CYS A 23 -11.97 8.70 4.84
C CYS A 23 -12.42 8.17 3.47
N ASN A 24 -13.71 8.31 3.17
CA ASN A 24 -14.30 8.05 1.85
C ASN A 24 -13.99 6.63 1.32
N ARG A 25 -13.81 6.48 0.00
CA ARG A 25 -13.70 5.23 -0.77
C ARG A 25 -14.99 4.43 -0.89
N GLU A 26 -16.14 5.06 -0.73
CA GLU A 26 -17.42 4.35 -0.78
C GLU A 26 -17.67 3.70 -2.15
N LYS A 27 -17.28 4.38 -3.23
CA LYS A 27 -17.38 3.87 -4.60
C LYS A 27 -16.48 2.66 -4.81
N GLU A 28 -15.21 2.76 -4.42
CA GLU A 28 -14.24 1.67 -4.54
C GLU A 28 -14.65 0.47 -3.69
N VAL A 29 -15.10 0.68 -2.44
CA VAL A 29 -15.62 -0.39 -1.58
C VAL A 29 -16.85 -1.05 -2.20
N LYS A 30 -17.76 -0.27 -2.79
CA LYS A 30 -18.94 -0.82 -3.47
C LYS A 30 -18.55 -1.71 -4.65
N ILE A 31 -17.67 -1.22 -5.51
CA ILE A 31 -17.16 -1.98 -6.68
C ILE A 31 -16.44 -3.26 -6.23
N LEU A 32 -15.61 -3.17 -5.18
CA LEU A 32 -14.92 -4.34 -4.60
C LEU A 32 -15.92 -5.38 -4.09
N LYS A 33 -16.95 -4.96 -3.34
CA LYS A 33 -18.00 -5.84 -2.83
C LYS A 33 -18.78 -6.51 -3.97
N GLU A 34 -19.14 -5.75 -5.00
CA GLU A 34 -19.87 -6.28 -6.17
C GLU A 34 -19.04 -7.35 -6.90
N ASN A 35 -17.77 -7.09 -7.18
CA ASN A 35 -16.89 -8.06 -7.82
C ASN A 35 -16.68 -9.32 -6.96
N ILE A 36 -16.46 -9.16 -5.65
CA ILE A 36 -16.31 -10.28 -4.71
C ILE A 36 -17.59 -11.12 -4.64
N SER A 37 -18.76 -10.48 -4.60
CA SER A 37 -20.05 -11.21 -4.58
C SER A 37 -20.28 -12.04 -5.85
N GLN A 38 -19.68 -11.63 -6.96
CA GLN A 38 -19.70 -12.33 -8.24
C GLN A 38 -18.51 -13.26 -8.45
N LYS A 39 -17.69 -13.49 -7.40
CA LYS A 39 -16.49 -14.35 -7.43
C LYS A 39 -15.46 -13.95 -8.48
N ARG A 40 -15.31 -12.64 -8.73
CA ARG A 40 -14.30 -12.10 -9.64
C ARG A 40 -13.05 -11.75 -8.86
N ASP A 41 -11.92 -12.33 -9.26
CA ASP A 41 -10.62 -11.90 -8.77
C ASP A 41 -10.33 -10.46 -9.21
N ILE A 42 -9.68 -9.69 -8.34
CA ILE A 42 -9.46 -8.26 -8.51
C ILE A 42 -7.97 -7.95 -8.44
N THR A 43 -7.51 -7.03 -9.28
CA THR A 43 -6.21 -6.39 -9.11
C THR A 43 -6.39 -4.91 -8.79
N LEU A 44 -5.85 -4.49 -7.65
CA LEU A 44 -5.91 -3.11 -7.17
C LEU A 44 -4.59 -2.38 -7.49
N PHE A 45 -4.64 -1.49 -8.48
CA PHE A 45 -3.53 -0.63 -8.86
C PHE A 45 -3.55 0.66 -8.06
N ALA A 46 -2.51 0.89 -7.27
CA ALA A 46 -2.42 2.05 -6.38
C ALA A 46 -0.99 2.61 -6.37
N ILE A 47 -0.83 3.90 -6.13
CA ILE A 47 0.50 4.42 -5.73
C ILE A 47 0.76 4.01 -4.26
N ARG A 48 2.03 3.90 -3.82
CA ARG A 48 2.33 3.65 -2.39
C ARG A 48 1.67 4.70 -1.55
N ARG A 49 1.44 4.37 -0.28
CA ARG A 49 1.02 5.32 0.75
C ARG A 49 -0.33 6.02 0.47
N ILE A 50 -1.11 5.56 -0.53
CA ILE A 50 -2.46 6.09 -0.83
C ILE A 50 -3.57 5.46 0.04
N GLY A 51 -3.21 4.50 0.91
CA GLY A 51 -4.14 3.86 1.85
C GLY A 51 -4.71 2.52 1.39
N LYS A 52 -4.03 1.83 0.46
CA LYS A 52 -4.40 0.50 -0.07
C LYS A 52 -4.69 -0.53 1.02
N THR A 53 -3.75 -0.76 1.93
CA THR A 53 -3.93 -1.68 3.08
C THR A 53 -5.09 -1.26 3.97
N GLY A 54 -5.28 0.06 4.18
CA GLY A 54 -6.42 0.60 4.92
C GLY A 54 -7.76 0.28 4.24
N LEU A 55 -7.83 0.43 2.91
CA LEU A 55 -9.01 0.09 2.10
C LEU A 55 -9.35 -1.39 2.19
N ILE A 56 -8.36 -2.29 2.12
CA ILE A 56 -8.59 -3.74 2.24
C ILE A 56 -9.15 -4.09 3.62
N LYS A 57 -8.55 -3.55 4.69
CA LYS A 57 -9.04 -3.78 6.06
C LYS A 57 -10.44 -3.18 6.27
N HIS A 58 -10.71 -2.03 5.67
CA HIS A 58 -12.03 -1.41 5.67
C HIS A 58 -13.07 -2.25 4.92
N LEU A 59 -12.71 -2.82 3.77
CA LEU A 59 -13.55 -3.77 3.03
C LEU A 59 -13.86 -5.01 3.89
N PHE A 60 -12.83 -5.59 4.52
CA PHE A 60 -12.98 -6.78 5.37
C PHE A 60 -13.88 -6.54 6.58
N HIS A 61 -13.85 -5.33 7.15
CA HIS A 61 -14.77 -4.94 8.23
C HIS A 61 -16.25 -5.15 7.83
N PHE A 62 -16.61 -4.94 6.57
CA PHE A 62 -17.97 -5.17 6.08
C PHE A 62 -18.22 -6.60 5.61
N LEU A 63 -17.20 -7.28 5.07
CA LEU A 63 -17.34 -8.63 4.50
C LEU A 63 -17.29 -9.74 5.54
N GLN A 64 -16.65 -9.53 6.69
CA GLN A 64 -16.40 -10.56 7.73
C GLN A 64 -17.65 -11.30 8.25
N LYS A 65 -18.86 -10.74 8.05
CA LYS A 65 -20.11 -11.42 8.41
C LYS A 65 -20.38 -12.61 7.50
N ASP A 66 -20.20 -12.42 6.20
CA ASP A 66 -20.61 -13.35 5.14
C ASP A 66 -19.42 -14.12 4.55
N PHE A 67 -18.21 -13.56 4.65
CA PHE A 67 -16.98 -14.10 4.09
C PHE A 67 -15.94 -14.38 5.17
N HIS A 68 -15.11 -15.39 4.91
CA HIS A 68 -13.86 -15.58 5.63
C HIS A 68 -12.76 -14.73 4.98
N CYS A 69 -12.33 -13.66 5.65
CA CYS A 69 -11.40 -12.69 5.08
C CYS A 69 -9.97 -12.92 5.59
N ILE A 70 -9.03 -13.06 4.67
CA ILE A 70 -7.61 -13.31 4.93
C ILE A 70 -6.80 -12.18 4.32
N TYR A 71 -5.94 -11.54 5.12
CA TYR A 71 -4.96 -10.58 4.64
C TYR A 71 -3.58 -11.23 4.67
N LEU A 72 -2.89 -11.21 3.55
CA LEU A 72 -1.57 -11.79 3.35
C LEU A 72 -0.64 -10.73 2.78
N ASP A 73 0.33 -10.26 3.56
CA ASP A 73 1.41 -9.41 3.09
C ASP A 73 2.64 -10.26 2.84
N ILE A 74 3.12 -10.30 1.59
CA ILE A 74 4.26 -11.13 1.19
C ILE A 74 5.55 -10.33 0.98
N TYR A 75 5.57 -9.03 1.28
CA TYR A 75 6.75 -8.19 1.00
C TYR A 75 8.05 -8.71 1.59
N SER A 76 7.99 -9.35 2.77
CA SER A 76 9.18 -9.87 3.47
C SER A 76 9.67 -11.23 2.95
N THR A 77 8.92 -11.88 2.07
CA THR A 77 9.22 -13.24 1.61
C THR A 77 10.21 -13.21 0.45
N GLN A 78 11.11 -14.19 0.40
CA GLN A 78 12.21 -14.22 -0.58
C GLN A 78 12.18 -15.46 -1.49
N ASN A 79 11.37 -16.47 -1.16
CA ASN A 79 11.38 -17.78 -1.81
C ASN A 79 10.04 -18.50 -1.59
N HIS A 80 9.89 -19.68 -2.20
CA HIS A 80 8.70 -20.54 -2.08
C HIS A 80 8.41 -20.94 -0.64
N GLU A 81 9.47 -21.16 0.14
CA GLU A 81 9.40 -21.60 1.53
C GLU A 81 8.71 -20.53 2.41
N GLU A 82 9.25 -19.32 2.37
CA GLU A 82 8.74 -18.18 3.13
C GLU A 82 7.33 -17.80 2.70
N PHE A 83 7.01 -17.88 1.40
CA PHE A 83 5.64 -17.65 0.92
C PHE A 83 4.64 -18.64 1.53
N LEU A 84 4.96 -19.94 1.50
CA LEU A 84 4.07 -20.98 2.02
C LEU A 84 3.90 -20.87 3.55
N ASN A 85 4.97 -20.55 4.27
CA ASN A 85 4.93 -20.23 5.69
C ASN A 85 4.00 -19.05 5.98
N GLN A 86 4.20 -17.94 5.27
CA GLN A 86 3.43 -16.72 5.47
C GLN A 86 1.95 -16.93 5.12
N LEU A 87 1.66 -17.68 4.05
CA LEU A 87 0.29 -18.07 3.69
C LEU A 87 -0.35 -18.94 4.77
N ALA A 88 0.33 -19.98 5.25
CA ALA A 88 -0.21 -20.85 6.30
C ALA A 88 -0.44 -20.10 7.61
N ALA A 89 0.47 -19.21 8.00
CA ALA A 89 0.32 -18.35 9.17
C ALA A 89 -0.86 -17.38 9.01
N ALA A 90 -1.03 -16.76 7.84
CA ALA A 90 -2.17 -15.88 7.56
C ALA A 90 -3.51 -16.64 7.64
N ILE A 91 -3.58 -17.86 7.09
CA ILE A 91 -4.75 -18.73 7.22
C ILE A 91 -5.01 -19.02 8.69
N PHE A 92 -4.01 -19.52 9.44
CA PHE A 92 -4.13 -19.85 10.86
C PHE A 92 -4.64 -18.66 11.69
N ASN A 93 -4.07 -17.48 11.49
CA ASN A 93 -4.42 -16.26 12.22
C ASN A 93 -5.82 -15.74 11.90
N SER A 94 -6.34 -16.05 10.72
CA SER A 94 -7.71 -15.68 10.32
C SER A 94 -8.79 -16.60 10.93
N LEU A 95 -8.40 -17.78 11.42
CA LEU A 95 -9.35 -18.74 11.98
C LEU A 95 -9.96 -18.21 13.28
N PRO A 96 -11.23 -18.57 13.59
CA PRO A 96 -11.80 -18.30 14.89
C PRO A 96 -10.88 -18.86 15.99
N LYS A 97 -10.62 -18.09 17.05
CA LYS A 97 -9.77 -18.50 18.19
C LYS A 97 -10.36 -19.65 19.06
N ARG A 98 -11.23 -20.48 18.49
CA ARG A 98 -11.76 -21.70 19.09
C ARG A 98 -10.78 -22.83 18.84
N LYS A 99 -10.39 -23.55 19.90
CA LYS A 99 -9.43 -24.68 19.83
C LYS A 99 -9.74 -25.69 18.72
N GLN A 100 -11.03 -25.94 18.43
CA GLN A 100 -11.42 -26.88 17.39
C GLN A 100 -11.02 -26.42 15.98
N ALA A 101 -11.22 -25.14 15.63
CA ALA A 101 -10.91 -24.64 14.29
C ALA A 101 -9.41 -24.67 14.03
N THR A 102 -8.61 -24.24 15.02
CA THR A 102 -7.15 -24.28 14.96
C THR A 102 -6.63 -25.71 14.88
N ASN A 103 -7.15 -26.63 15.69
CA ASN A 103 -6.73 -28.03 15.67
C ASN A 103 -7.08 -28.71 14.34
N ASN A 104 -8.27 -28.43 13.78
CA ASN A 104 -8.67 -28.98 12.49
C ASN A 104 -7.73 -28.52 11.37
N PHE A 105 -7.30 -27.26 11.37
CA PHE A 105 -6.33 -26.78 10.40
C PHE A 105 -4.97 -27.45 10.61
N VAL A 106 -4.45 -27.49 11.84
CA VAL A 106 -3.16 -28.11 12.16
C VAL A 106 -3.12 -29.59 11.73
N GLU A 107 -4.18 -30.35 11.98
CA GLU A 107 -4.30 -31.72 11.48
C GLU A 107 -4.35 -31.79 9.95
N TYR A 108 -5.07 -30.85 9.32
CA TYR A 108 -5.10 -30.76 7.85
C TYR A 108 -3.70 -30.56 7.28
N ILE A 109 -2.89 -29.68 7.87
CA ILE A 109 -1.54 -29.33 7.43
C ILE A 109 -0.42 -30.23 8.01
N LYS A 110 -0.76 -31.31 8.71
CA LYS A 110 0.21 -32.18 9.40
C LYS A 110 1.37 -32.71 8.55
N SER A 111 1.15 -32.89 7.24
CA SER A 111 2.22 -33.31 6.30
C SER A 111 3.35 -32.29 6.13
N PHE A 112 3.11 -31.03 6.52
CA PHE A 112 4.10 -29.94 6.52
C PHE A 112 4.83 -29.81 7.86
N ASN A 113 4.69 -30.78 8.77
CA ASN A 113 5.30 -30.77 10.10
C ASN A 113 5.17 -29.41 10.80
N PRO A 114 3.93 -28.92 11.04
CA PRO A 114 3.72 -27.60 11.61
C PRO A 114 4.28 -27.53 13.04
N SER A 115 5.04 -26.47 13.33
CA SER A 115 5.43 -26.07 14.68
C SER A 115 4.59 -24.89 15.13
N ILE A 116 4.01 -25.01 16.33
CA ILE A 116 3.28 -23.93 16.99
C ILE A 116 4.16 -23.43 18.15
N SER A 117 4.66 -22.20 18.02
CA SER A 117 5.32 -21.46 19.08
C SER A 117 4.36 -20.44 19.69
N PHE A 118 4.75 -19.82 20.80
CA PHE A 118 4.07 -18.66 21.35
C PHE A 118 5.03 -17.48 21.31
N ASP A 119 4.57 -16.37 20.73
CA ASP A 119 5.28 -15.10 20.74
C ASP A 119 5.49 -14.67 22.19
N GLN A 120 6.74 -14.41 22.58
CA GLN A 120 7.12 -14.05 23.96
C GLN A 120 6.60 -12.66 24.39
N LEU A 121 6.37 -11.76 23.43
CA LEU A 121 5.88 -10.40 23.67
C LEU A 121 4.34 -10.35 23.69
N THR A 122 3.69 -11.03 22.75
CA THR A 122 2.22 -10.95 22.59
C THR A 122 1.46 -12.12 23.23
N GLY A 123 2.14 -13.23 23.54
CA GLY A 123 1.55 -14.46 24.06
C GLY A 123 0.63 -15.18 23.06
N LEU A 124 0.61 -14.73 21.80
CA LEU A 124 -0.23 -15.32 20.75
C LEU A 124 0.48 -16.53 20.13
N PRO A 125 -0.26 -17.57 19.73
CA PRO A 125 0.31 -18.69 19.00
C PRO A 125 0.78 -18.24 17.62
N GLU A 126 2.00 -18.63 17.27
CA GLU A 126 2.58 -18.47 15.93
C GLU A 126 2.73 -19.83 15.27
N LEU A 127 2.34 -19.91 14.00
CA LEU A 127 2.48 -21.11 13.20
C LEU A 127 3.67 -20.96 12.25
N SER A 128 4.55 -21.95 12.24
CA SER A 128 5.58 -22.14 11.23
C SER A 128 5.52 -23.55 10.67
N LEU A 129 5.86 -23.72 9.40
CA LEU A 129 5.97 -25.02 8.76
C LEU A 129 7.45 -25.43 8.71
N GLN A 130 7.74 -26.69 9.02
CA GLN A 130 9.04 -27.27 8.74
C GLN A 130 9.01 -27.93 7.38
N PHE A 131 9.77 -27.40 6.43
CA PHE A 131 9.64 -27.84 5.05
C PHE A 131 10.10 -29.27 4.88
N ASN A 132 9.16 -30.08 4.39
CA ASN A 132 9.44 -31.44 4.00
C ASN A 132 10.02 -31.39 2.57
N PRO A 133 11.29 -31.77 2.36
CA PRO A 133 11.93 -31.72 1.05
C PRO A 133 11.23 -32.58 -0.01
N ASN A 134 10.31 -33.47 0.39
CA ASN A 134 9.54 -34.31 -0.51
C ASN A 134 8.24 -33.66 -1.04
N LEU A 135 7.85 -32.49 -0.55
CA LEU A 135 6.63 -31.78 -0.97
C LEU A 135 6.99 -30.60 -1.88
N SER A 136 6.60 -30.67 -3.15
CA SER A 136 6.78 -29.56 -4.09
C SER A 136 5.94 -28.34 -3.69
N PHE A 137 6.35 -27.16 -4.15
CA PHE A 137 5.62 -25.92 -3.94
C PHE A 137 4.15 -26.03 -4.38
N GLU A 138 3.89 -26.60 -5.57
CA GLU A 138 2.53 -26.76 -6.12
C GLU A 138 1.67 -27.66 -5.25
N LYS A 139 2.21 -28.78 -4.75
CA LYS A 139 1.48 -29.69 -3.87
C LYS A 139 1.15 -29.01 -2.55
N SER A 140 2.12 -28.29 -1.99
CA SER A 140 1.96 -27.56 -0.73
C SER A 140 0.90 -26.46 -0.84
N LEU A 141 1.01 -25.65 -1.89
CA LEU A 141 0.07 -24.58 -2.22
C LEU A 141 -1.34 -25.12 -2.50
N THR A 142 -1.45 -26.18 -3.30
CA THR A 142 -2.73 -26.84 -3.60
C THR A 142 -3.41 -27.31 -2.32
N LYS A 143 -2.65 -27.86 -1.37
CA LYS A 143 -3.20 -28.31 -0.09
C LYS A 143 -3.71 -27.14 0.74
N LEU A 144 -2.93 -26.07 0.91
CA LEU A 144 -3.37 -24.87 1.63
C LEU A 144 -4.64 -24.26 1.00
N PHE A 145 -4.71 -24.16 -0.32
CA PHE A 145 -5.90 -23.65 -0.99
C PHE A 145 -7.10 -24.62 -0.95
N SER A 146 -6.87 -25.93 -0.95
CA SER A 146 -7.93 -26.93 -0.78
C SER A 146 -8.58 -26.84 0.62
N TYR A 147 -7.83 -26.42 1.64
CA TYR A 147 -8.40 -26.09 2.95
C TYR A 147 -9.34 -24.89 2.87
N LEU A 148 -8.99 -23.85 2.09
CA LEU A 148 -9.84 -22.68 1.89
C LEU A 148 -11.11 -23.03 1.10
N GLU A 149 -10.99 -23.91 0.10
CA GLU A 149 -12.14 -24.39 -0.68
C GLU A 149 -13.14 -25.21 0.14
N SER A 150 -12.68 -25.90 1.20
CA SER A 150 -13.56 -26.69 2.07
C SER A 150 -14.29 -25.88 3.14
N GLN A 151 -14.06 -24.56 3.22
CA GLN A 151 -14.72 -23.70 4.19
C GLN A 151 -16.20 -23.51 3.86
N ASN A 152 -17.05 -23.56 4.90
CA ASN A 152 -18.50 -23.36 4.75
C ASN A 152 -18.90 -21.93 4.32
N LYS A 153 -18.02 -20.95 4.53
CA LYS A 153 -18.19 -19.58 4.05
C LYS A 153 -17.25 -19.33 2.87
N PRO A 154 -17.68 -18.56 1.86
CA PRO A 154 -16.78 -18.11 0.82
C PRO A 154 -15.57 -17.38 1.40
N VAL A 155 -14.41 -17.59 0.81
CA VAL A 155 -13.13 -17.04 1.27
C VAL A 155 -12.74 -15.86 0.39
N VAL A 156 -12.29 -14.78 1.01
CA VAL A 156 -11.63 -13.66 0.32
C VAL A 156 -10.21 -13.56 0.85
N ILE A 157 -9.23 -13.65 -0.04
CA ILE A 157 -7.83 -13.47 0.31
C ILE A 157 -7.29 -12.23 -0.41
N ALA A 158 -6.81 -11.26 0.36
CA ALA A 158 -6.08 -10.12 -0.18
C ALA A 158 -4.58 -10.39 -0.04
N ILE A 159 -3.88 -10.44 -1.18
CA ILE A 159 -2.43 -10.62 -1.23
C ILE A 159 -1.79 -9.26 -1.53
N ASP A 160 -1.19 -8.65 -0.52
CA ASP A 160 -0.45 -7.39 -0.62
C ASP A 160 1.00 -7.61 -1.04
N GLU A 161 1.52 -6.66 -1.81
CA GLU A 161 2.81 -6.71 -2.51
C GLU A 161 2.99 -7.97 -3.38
N PHE A 162 1.94 -8.34 -4.13
CA PHE A 162 1.91 -9.56 -4.95
C PHE A 162 3.06 -9.64 -5.97
N GLN A 163 3.60 -8.51 -6.43
CA GLN A 163 4.74 -8.51 -7.34
C GLN A 163 6.01 -9.14 -6.74
N GLN A 164 6.08 -9.32 -5.42
CA GLN A 164 7.20 -9.97 -4.76
C GLN A 164 7.46 -11.39 -5.29
N VAL A 165 6.42 -12.10 -5.73
CA VAL A 165 6.56 -13.47 -6.27
C VAL A 165 7.38 -13.54 -7.56
N ALA A 166 7.56 -12.41 -8.25
CA ALA A 166 8.39 -12.31 -9.45
C ALA A 166 9.87 -12.14 -9.13
N GLU A 167 10.22 -11.81 -7.87
CA GLU A 167 11.60 -11.62 -7.41
C GLU A 167 12.21 -12.89 -6.80
N TYR A 168 11.41 -13.93 -6.59
CA TYR A 168 11.90 -15.19 -6.05
C TYR A 168 12.92 -15.86 -6.97
N PRO A 169 13.95 -16.54 -6.41
CA PRO A 169 14.96 -17.23 -7.20
C PRO A 169 14.38 -18.45 -7.94
N GLU A 170 13.28 -19.03 -7.45
CA GLU A 170 12.62 -20.16 -8.08
C GLU A 170 11.86 -19.75 -9.36
N SER A 171 11.99 -20.57 -10.40
CA SER A 171 11.29 -20.36 -11.66
C SER A 171 9.79 -20.71 -11.57
N ASN A 172 9.00 -20.10 -12.45
CA ASN A 172 7.58 -20.42 -12.69
C ASN A 172 6.61 -20.17 -11.52
N THR A 173 7.01 -19.44 -10.47
CA THR A 173 6.14 -19.10 -9.32
C THR A 173 4.79 -18.50 -9.74
N GLU A 174 4.81 -17.49 -10.62
CA GLU A 174 3.60 -16.85 -11.15
C GLU A 174 2.69 -17.86 -11.88
N ALA A 175 3.27 -18.74 -12.70
CA ALA A 175 2.52 -19.72 -13.48
C ALA A 175 1.88 -20.80 -12.60
N SER A 176 2.61 -21.28 -11.58
CA SER A 176 2.10 -22.23 -10.60
C SER A 176 0.95 -21.65 -9.79
N LEU A 177 1.08 -20.41 -9.29
CA LEU A 177 0.00 -19.69 -8.60
C LEU A 177 -1.23 -19.55 -9.50
N ARG A 178 -1.05 -19.02 -10.72
CA ARG A 178 -2.14 -18.83 -11.68
C ARG A 178 -2.91 -20.12 -11.96
N THR A 179 -2.17 -21.22 -12.18
CA THR A 179 -2.73 -22.53 -12.53
C THR A 179 -3.62 -23.10 -11.44
N ILE A 180 -3.25 -22.89 -10.17
CA ILE A 180 -4.00 -23.39 -9.03
C ILE A 180 -5.18 -22.46 -8.74
N ILE A 181 -4.95 -21.14 -8.70
CA ILE A 181 -5.97 -20.13 -8.36
C ILE A 181 -7.19 -20.22 -9.28
N GLN A 182 -6.99 -20.38 -10.59
CA GLN A 182 -8.10 -20.44 -11.57
C GLN A 182 -9.07 -21.61 -11.37
N ARG A 183 -8.69 -22.64 -10.59
CA ARG A 183 -9.52 -23.83 -10.33
C ARG A 183 -10.35 -23.68 -9.06
N LEU A 184 -10.06 -22.69 -8.22
CA LEU A 184 -10.74 -22.43 -6.97
C LEU A 184 -12.12 -21.80 -7.26
N LYS A 185 -13.15 -22.23 -6.54
CA LYS A 185 -14.56 -21.82 -6.76
C LYS A 185 -15.18 -21.14 -5.54
N ASN A 186 -14.60 -21.35 -4.37
CA ASN A 186 -15.04 -20.79 -3.10
C ASN A 186 -14.15 -19.63 -2.63
N THR A 187 -13.00 -19.43 -3.28
CA THR A 187 -12.00 -18.42 -2.92
C THR A 187 -11.93 -17.32 -3.97
N THR A 188 -11.96 -16.06 -3.55
CA THR A 188 -11.76 -14.88 -4.40
C THR A 188 -10.53 -14.10 -3.95
N PHE A 189 -9.72 -13.67 -4.91
CA PHE A 189 -8.44 -13.01 -4.67
C PHE A 189 -8.52 -11.51 -4.91
N VAL A 190 -7.88 -10.74 -4.04
CA VAL A 190 -7.61 -9.31 -4.23
C VAL A 190 -6.10 -9.11 -4.25
N PHE A 191 -5.52 -9.01 -5.44
CA PHE A 191 -4.08 -8.77 -5.62
C PHE A 191 -3.78 -7.28 -5.53
N CYS A 192 -2.76 -6.94 -4.76
CA CYS A 192 -2.40 -5.58 -4.45
C CYS A 192 -0.89 -5.41 -4.55
N GLY A 193 -0.43 -4.23 -4.99
CA GLY A 193 1.00 -3.97 -5.17
C GLY A 193 1.30 -2.49 -5.24
N SER A 194 2.46 -2.13 -4.70
CA SER A 194 2.91 -0.75 -4.63
C SER A 194 3.77 -0.35 -5.84
N ASN A 195 4.50 -1.30 -6.42
CA ASN A 195 5.24 -1.08 -7.66
C ASN A 195 4.27 -1.20 -8.83
N LYS A 196 3.74 -0.04 -9.27
CA LYS A 196 2.79 0.04 -10.38
C LYS A 196 3.34 -0.62 -11.64
N HIS A 197 4.62 -0.50 -11.95
CA HIS A 197 5.18 -1.05 -13.18
C HIS A 197 5.13 -2.57 -13.18
N LEU A 198 5.67 -3.23 -12.13
CA LEU A 198 5.70 -4.69 -12.06
C LEU A 198 4.30 -5.29 -11.98
N ILE A 199 3.43 -4.80 -11.09
CA ILE A 199 2.08 -5.36 -10.97
C ILE A 199 1.26 -5.09 -12.24
N HIS A 200 1.43 -3.93 -12.89
CA HIS A 200 0.78 -3.66 -14.17
C HIS A 200 1.29 -4.58 -15.27
N GLU A 201 2.59 -4.84 -15.33
CA GLU A 201 3.16 -5.80 -16.28
C GLU A 201 2.58 -7.21 -16.06
N MET A 202 2.53 -7.69 -14.82
CA MET A 202 2.04 -9.03 -14.48
C MET A 202 0.59 -9.28 -14.94
N PHE A 203 -0.30 -8.29 -14.84
CA PHE A 203 -1.72 -8.45 -15.14
C PHE A 203 -2.15 -7.93 -16.53
N ASN A 204 -1.38 -7.02 -17.15
CA ASN A 204 -1.72 -6.41 -18.43
C ASN A 204 -0.77 -6.77 -19.60
N SER A 205 0.30 -7.54 -19.37
CA SER A 205 1.18 -8.03 -20.44
C SER A 205 0.78 -9.42 -20.91
N ALA A 206 0.52 -9.59 -22.22
CA ALA A 206 0.19 -10.89 -22.81
C ALA A 206 1.27 -11.98 -22.65
N LYS A 207 2.49 -11.60 -22.22
CA LYS A 207 3.60 -12.52 -21.96
C LYS A 207 3.58 -13.11 -20.54
N ARG A 208 2.73 -12.59 -19.64
CA ARG A 208 2.71 -12.95 -18.22
C ARG A 208 1.55 -13.91 -17.90
N PRO A 209 1.71 -14.86 -16.97
CA PRO A 209 0.66 -15.85 -16.65
C PRO A 209 -0.67 -15.25 -16.18
N PHE A 210 -0.62 -14.13 -15.45
CA PHE A 210 -1.82 -13.46 -14.91
C PHE A 210 -2.49 -12.49 -15.89
N PHE A 211 -2.08 -12.46 -17.15
CA PHE A 211 -2.68 -11.59 -18.17
C PHE A 211 -4.21 -11.73 -18.25
N ALA A 212 -4.91 -10.61 -18.15
CA ALA A 212 -6.37 -10.52 -18.27
C ALA A 212 -7.15 -11.48 -17.35
N SER A 213 -6.54 -11.91 -16.24
CA SER A 213 -7.13 -12.89 -15.32
C SER A 213 -8.01 -12.28 -14.23
N THR A 214 -8.02 -10.95 -14.07
CA THR A 214 -8.69 -10.25 -12.97
C THR A 214 -9.38 -8.98 -13.45
N GLN A 215 -10.32 -8.48 -12.64
CA GLN A 215 -10.88 -7.14 -12.81
C GLN A 215 -9.91 -6.08 -12.25
N SER A 216 -9.47 -5.18 -13.11
CA SER A 216 -8.61 -4.06 -12.73
C SER A 216 -9.41 -2.95 -12.04
N ILE A 217 -8.93 -2.50 -10.87
CA ILE A 217 -9.42 -1.32 -10.17
C ILE A 217 -8.24 -0.38 -9.90
N TYR A 218 -8.39 0.89 -10.28
CA TYR A 218 -7.37 1.90 -10.05
C TYR A 218 -7.76 2.78 -8.87
N LEU A 219 -6.88 2.85 -7.88
CA LEU A 219 -7.06 3.69 -6.70
C LEU A 219 -6.34 5.02 -6.89
N ASP A 220 -7.13 6.07 -7.13
CA ASP A 220 -6.62 7.44 -7.24
C ASP A 220 -6.68 8.18 -5.90
N LYS A 221 -6.36 9.47 -5.88
CA LYS A 221 -6.48 10.35 -4.73
C LYS A 221 -7.93 10.56 -4.33
N ILE A 222 -8.17 10.80 -3.05
CA ILE A 222 -9.49 11.16 -2.55
C ILE A 222 -9.83 12.57 -3.05
N GLU A 223 -11.10 12.79 -3.38
CA GLU A 223 -11.54 14.11 -3.84
C GLU A 223 -11.37 15.19 -2.77
N HIS A 224 -11.07 16.41 -3.22
CA HIS A 224 -10.73 17.52 -2.33
C HIS A 224 -11.80 17.76 -1.27
N GLU A 225 -13.05 17.92 -1.71
CA GLU A 225 -14.18 18.23 -0.82
C GLU A 225 -14.51 17.09 0.15
N ASP A 226 -14.40 15.85 -0.31
CA ASP A 226 -14.62 14.69 0.56
C ASP A 226 -13.57 14.62 1.66
N TYR A 227 -12.31 14.88 1.32
CA TYR A 227 -11.22 14.86 2.28
C TYR A 227 -11.28 16.04 3.25
N LYS A 228 -11.59 17.24 2.75
CA LYS A 228 -11.81 18.45 3.54
C LYS A 228 -12.92 18.24 4.56
N SER A 229 -14.06 17.73 4.10
CA SER A 229 -15.22 17.41 4.95
C SER A 229 -14.88 16.41 6.04
N PHE A 230 -14.10 15.37 5.72
CA PHE A 230 -13.63 14.40 6.71
C PHE A 230 -12.75 15.05 7.79
N ILE A 231 -11.75 15.84 7.38
CA ILE A 231 -10.81 16.48 8.31
C ILE A 231 -11.56 17.42 9.27
N LEU A 232 -12.39 18.32 8.74
CA LEU A 232 -13.18 19.26 9.54
C LEU A 232 -14.11 18.53 10.52
N LYS A 233 -14.76 17.46 10.08
CA LYS A 233 -15.62 16.62 10.92
C LYS A 233 -14.84 16.00 12.09
N GLN A 234 -13.63 15.49 11.87
CA GLN A 234 -12.82 14.91 12.94
C GLN A 234 -12.38 15.96 13.96
N PHE A 235 -11.89 17.13 13.54
CA PHE A 235 -11.54 18.21 14.45
C PHE A 235 -12.75 18.63 15.31
N LYS A 236 -13.90 18.88 14.67
CA LYS A 236 -15.15 19.25 15.35
C LYS A 236 -15.59 18.20 16.36
N LYS A 237 -15.54 16.91 16.00
CA LYS A 237 -15.92 15.80 16.89
C LYS A 237 -15.12 15.78 18.19
N TYR A 238 -13.83 16.09 18.10
CA TYR A 238 -12.92 16.13 19.26
C TYR A 238 -12.85 17.51 19.92
N LYS A 239 -13.78 18.42 19.59
CA LYS A 239 -13.86 19.78 20.13
C LYS A 239 -12.60 20.61 19.87
N LYS A 240 -11.87 20.31 18.79
CA LYS A 240 -10.75 21.11 18.28
C LYS A 240 -11.21 21.91 17.06
N LYS A 241 -10.50 23.00 16.74
CA LYS A 241 -10.85 23.90 15.63
C LYS A 241 -9.67 24.07 14.68
N ILE A 242 -9.96 23.99 13.39
CA ILE A 242 -9.04 24.28 12.30
C ILE A 242 -9.83 25.01 11.23
N SER A 243 -9.27 26.07 10.68
CA SER A 243 -9.89 26.85 9.61
C SER A 243 -9.95 26.05 8.30
N GLU A 244 -10.96 26.32 7.48
CA GLU A 244 -11.06 25.69 6.15
C GLU A 244 -9.86 25.98 5.27
N ALA A 245 -9.36 27.23 5.28
CA ALA A 245 -8.18 27.63 4.53
C ALA A 245 -6.93 26.82 4.93
N ALA A 246 -6.79 26.49 6.22
CA ALA A 246 -5.71 25.63 6.68
C ALA A 246 -5.85 24.19 6.16
N VAL A 247 -7.06 23.64 6.12
CA VAL A 247 -7.31 22.31 5.54
C VAL A 247 -7.04 22.30 4.03
N ASP A 248 -7.48 23.33 3.30
CA ASP A 248 -7.23 23.47 1.87
C ASP A 248 -5.71 23.56 1.58
N PHE A 249 -4.98 24.30 2.41
CA PHE A 249 -3.52 24.32 2.36
C PHE A 249 -2.91 22.92 2.59
N ILE A 250 -3.36 22.15 3.59
CA ILE A 250 -2.87 20.78 3.82
C ILE A 250 -3.09 19.92 2.57
N LEU A 251 -4.30 19.92 2.02
CA LEU A 251 -4.67 19.07 0.89
C LEU A 251 -3.88 19.43 -0.38
N SER A 252 -3.65 20.72 -0.62
CA SER A 252 -2.79 21.20 -1.71
C SER A 252 -1.32 20.83 -1.47
N TRP A 253 -0.79 21.11 -0.28
CA TRP A 253 0.62 20.90 0.06
C TRP A 253 0.99 19.41 0.02
N THR A 254 0.12 18.54 0.51
CA THR A 254 0.29 17.07 0.49
C THR A 254 -0.19 16.41 -0.79
N LYS A 255 -0.70 17.19 -1.75
CA LYS A 255 -1.26 16.71 -3.03
C LYS A 255 -2.34 15.63 -2.84
N ARG A 256 -3.11 15.70 -1.75
CA ARG A 256 -4.16 14.74 -1.32
C ARG A 256 -3.66 13.30 -1.18
N HIS A 257 -2.36 13.13 -1.00
CA HIS A 257 -1.78 11.83 -0.85
C HIS A 257 -1.98 11.35 0.60
N THR A 258 -2.71 10.24 0.77
CA THR A 258 -3.31 9.81 2.04
C THR A 258 -2.33 9.83 3.22
N PHE A 259 -1.19 9.14 3.12
CA PHE A 259 -0.20 9.12 4.21
C PHE A 259 0.28 10.52 4.63
N TYR A 260 0.67 11.35 3.66
CA TYR A 260 1.20 12.69 3.95
C TYR A 260 0.10 13.60 4.51
N THR A 261 -1.12 13.50 3.98
CA THR A 261 -2.31 14.21 4.50
C THR A 261 -2.57 13.81 5.95
N GLN A 262 -2.62 12.51 6.23
CA GLN A 262 -2.81 11.97 7.57
C GLN A 262 -1.68 12.38 8.52
N ALA A 263 -0.43 12.43 8.05
CA ALA A 263 0.70 12.82 8.89
C ALA A 263 0.67 14.30 9.30
N VAL A 264 0.38 15.19 8.37
CA VAL A 264 0.20 16.61 8.67
C VAL A 264 -1.01 16.82 9.58
N CYS A 265 -2.15 16.18 9.28
CA CYS A 265 -3.36 16.27 10.11
C CYS A 265 -3.14 15.67 11.50
N ASN A 266 -2.40 14.57 11.64
CA ASN A 266 -2.07 13.97 12.92
C ASN A 266 -1.29 14.94 13.80
N ARG A 267 -0.27 15.61 13.24
CA ARG A 267 0.54 16.58 13.99
C ARG A 267 -0.24 17.86 14.28
N ALA A 268 -1.01 18.38 13.32
CA ALA A 268 -1.91 19.51 13.51
C ALA A 268 -2.94 19.23 14.60
N PHE A 269 -3.55 18.04 14.58
CA PHE A 269 -4.49 17.63 15.60
C PHE A 269 -3.85 17.51 16.98
N PHE A 270 -2.63 16.97 17.08
CA PHE A 270 -1.90 16.89 18.34
C PHE A 270 -1.64 18.28 18.95
N LEU A 271 -1.17 19.23 18.12
CA LEU A 271 -0.81 20.59 18.55
C LEU A 271 -2.00 21.55 18.66
N ALA A 272 -3.14 21.22 18.06
CA ALA A 272 -4.33 22.07 18.10
C ALA A 272 -4.81 22.30 19.53
N LYS A 273 -4.91 23.59 19.87
CA LYS A 273 -5.34 24.14 21.16
C LYS A 273 -6.83 24.50 21.11
N SER A 274 -7.28 25.30 22.09
CA SER A 274 -8.66 25.84 22.12
C SER A 274 -8.93 26.91 21.05
N THR A 275 -7.89 27.62 20.61
CA THR A 275 -7.97 28.58 19.50
C THR A 275 -8.05 27.86 18.16
N GLU A 276 -8.67 28.50 17.18
CA GLU A 276 -8.75 27.95 15.82
C GLU A 276 -7.39 27.97 15.14
N MET A 277 -6.98 26.83 14.58
CA MET A 277 -5.73 26.69 13.86
C MET A 277 -5.82 27.30 12.44
N GLY A 278 -4.93 28.23 12.15
CA GLY A 278 -4.79 28.93 10.88
C GLY A 278 -3.75 28.31 9.93
N VAL A 279 -3.62 28.91 8.74
CA VAL A 279 -2.66 28.46 7.70
C VAL A 279 -1.22 28.58 8.16
N GLU A 280 -0.87 29.67 8.87
CA GLU A 280 0.50 29.93 9.35
C GLU A 280 0.99 28.85 10.31
N GLU A 281 0.14 28.42 11.26
CA GLU A 281 0.47 27.35 12.20
C GLU A 281 0.68 26.02 11.47
N VAL A 282 -0.12 25.73 10.45
CA VAL A 282 0.05 24.53 9.62
C VAL A 282 1.32 24.59 8.79
N GLN A 283 1.71 25.76 8.26
CA GLN A 283 2.99 25.93 7.56
C GLN A 283 4.17 25.62 8.48
N LEU A 284 4.15 26.11 9.73
CA LEU A 284 5.17 25.78 10.74
C LEU A 284 5.21 24.28 11.04
N ILE A 285 4.06 23.59 11.06
CA ILE A 285 3.99 22.14 11.22
C ILE A 285 4.62 21.42 10.04
N CYS A 286 4.30 21.81 8.81
CA CYS A 286 4.89 21.24 7.61
C CYS A 286 6.43 21.40 7.62
N ASP A 287 6.91 22.58 8.00
CA ASP A 287 8.34 22.87 8.09
C ASP A 287 9.04 22.05 9.18
N GLY A 288 8.38 21.87 10.33
CA GLY A 288 8.84 20.98 11.38
C GLY A 288 8.97 19.52 10.90
N ILE A 289 7.97 19.01 10.18
CA ILE A 289 8.00 17.64 9.62
C ILE A 289 9.17 17.48 8.64
N LEU A 290 9.39 18.45 7.75
CA LEU A 290 10.52 18.38 6.82
C LEU A 290 11.87 18.41 7.55
N LYS A 291 11.99 19.24 8.60
CA LYS A 291 13.22 19.34 9.40
C LYS A 291 13.51 18.06 10.19
N GLU A 292 12.49 17.39 10.71
CA GLU A 292 12.63 16.08 11.37
C GLU A 292 13.17 15.01 10.41
N GLN A 293 12.81 15.08 9.12
CA GLN A 293 13.22 14.09 8.11
C GLN A 293 14.48 14.48 7.34
N GLU A 294 15.02 15.68 7.55
CA GLU A 294 16.16 16.23 6.82
C GLU A 294 17.38 15.31 6.84
N GLY A 295 17.69 14.69 7.99
CA GLY A 295 18.78 13.72 8.10
C GLY A 295 18.62 12.51 7.19
N ILE A 296 17.39 12.01 7.02
CA ILE A 296 17.08 10.90 6.09
C ILE A 296 17.23 11.37 4.64
N PHE A 297 16.74 12.57 4.33
CA PHE A 297 16.83 13.13 2.98
C PHE A 297 18.28 13.36 2.54
N TYR A 298 19.17 13.76 3.46
CA TYR A 298 20.60 13.86 3.19
C TYR A 298 21.25 12.48 2.96
N GLN A 299 20.78 11.40 3.57
CA GLN A 299 21.31 10.06 3.26
C GLN A 299 21.04 9.67 1.81
N TYR A 300 19.91 10.08 1.23
CA TYR A 300 19.64 9.85 -0.20
C TYR A 300 20.67 10.53 -1.12
N ARG A 301 21.28 11.64 -0.70
CA ARG A 301 22.36 12.29 -1.46
C ARG A 301 23.54 11.36 -1.68
N ASN A 302 23.85 10.50 -0.71
CA ASN A 302 24.98 9.58 -0.76
C ASN A 302 24.72 8.38 -1.68
N LEU A 303 23.45 8.05 -1.93
CA LEU A 303 23.03 6.94 -2.81
C LEU A 303 22.93 7.35 -4.30
N LEU A 304 23.12 8.65 -4.58
CA LEU A 304 22.89 9.25 -5.89
C LEU A 304 24.15 9.95 -6.39
N THR A 305 24.42 9.79 -7.69
CA THR A 305 25.48 10.59 -8.34
C THR A 305 25.08 12.07 -8.36
N SER A 306 26.04 12.98 -8.51
CA SER A 306 25.73 14.42 -8.58
C SER A 306 24.76 14.77 -9.71
N SER A 307 24.84 14.05 -10.85
CA SER A 307 23.90 14.20 -11.96
C SER A 307 22.47 13.77 -11.58
N GLN A 308 22.33 12.60 -10.94
CA GLN A 308 21.04 12.10 -10.45
C GLN A 308 20.43 13.04 -9.41
N TRP A 309 21.24 13.50 -8.44
CA TRP A 309 20.79 14.43 -7.41
C TRP A 309 20.31 15.77 -7.98
N ASN A 310 21.07 16.35 -8.91
CA ASN A 310 20.72 17.62 -9.53
C ASN A 310 19.46 17.51 -10.39
N LEU A 311 19.27 16.39 -11.10
CA LEU A 311 18.04 16.10 -11.84
C LEU A 311 16.85 15.95 -10.88
N LEU A 312 17.03 15.25 -9.77
CA LEU A 312 15.97 15.04 -8.77
C LEU A 312 15.50 16.37 -8.15
N ILE A 313 16.43 17.27 -7.80
CA ILE A 313 16.11 18.63 -7.34
C ILE A 313 15.35 19.42 -8.42
N ALA A 314 15.77 19.31 -9.69
CA ALA A 314 15.11 20.01 -10.78
C ALA A 314 13.66 19.55 -10.95
N ILE A 315 13.41 18.23 -10.92
CA ILE A 315 12.06 17.65 -10.96
C ILE A 315 11.25 18.10 -9.73
N ALA A 316 11.87 18.15 -8.55
CA ALA A 316 11.20 18.60 -7.34
C ALA A 316 10.69 20.05 -7.43
N LYS A 317 11.49 20.94 -8.03
CA LYS A 317 11.18 22.37 -8.16
C LYS A 317 10.08 22.68 -9.18
N GLU A 318 9.98 21.91 -10.26
CA GLU A 318 8.90 22.11 -11.26
C GLU A 318 7.58 21.44 -10.86
N ASP A 319 7.57 20.64 -9.80
CA ASP A 319 6.46 19.80 -9.36
C ASP A 319 6.07 18.65 -10.32
N ARG A 320 5.93 18.97 -11.62
CA ARG A 320 5.61 18.08 -12.73
C ARG A 320 6.48 18.42 -13.94
N VAL A 321 7.15 17.41 -14.51
CA VAL A 321 8.02 17.58 -15.68
C VAL A 321 7.52 16.75 -16.84
N TYR A 322 6.96 17.40 -17.86
CA TYR A 322 6.43 16.74 -19.07
C TYR A 322 7.53 16.33 -20.06
N GLN A 323 8.63 17.10 -20.13
CA GLN A 323 9.73 16.86 -21.07
C GLN A 323 11.09 16.90 -20.35
N PRO A 324 11.46 15.85 -19.60
CA PRO A 324 12.69 15.85 -18.80
C PRO A 324 13.95 15.92 -19.66
N THR A 325 13.91 15.49 -20.92
CA THR A 325 15.03 15.61 -21.86
C THR A 325 14.93 16.84 -22.79
N GLY A 326 13.97 17.73 -22.56
CA GLY A 326 13.77 18.93 -23.38
C GLY A 326 14.84 19.99 -23.13
N ILE A 327 15.24 20.70 -24.20
CA ILE A 327 16.31 21.71 -24.16
C ILE A 327 16.02 22.80 -23.11
N GLN A 328 14.76 23.23 -22.98
CA GLN A 328 14.35 24.25 -22.01
C GLN A 328 14.59 23.81 -20.56
N PHE A 329 14.13 22.61 -20.19
CA PHE A 329 14.32 22.08 -18.83
C PHE A 329 15.79 21.82 -18.52
N ILE A 330 16.51 21.21 -19.47
CA ILE A 330 17.96 20.95 -19.34
C ILE A 330 18.73 22.25 -19.16
N GLY A 331 18.43 23.26 -19.97
CA GLY A 331 19.07 24.58 -19.91
C GLY A 331 18.79 25.31 -18.60
N LYS A 332 17.52 25.38 -18.18
CA LYS A 332 17.08 26.03 -16.93
C LYS A 332 17.82 25.50 -15.71
N TYR A 333 18.03 24.18 -15.65
CA TYR A 333 18.68 23.54 -14.51
C TYR A 333 20.14 23.12 -14.72
N LYS A 334 20.74 23.43 -15.89
CA LYS A 334 22.12 23.09 -16.25
C LYS A 334 22.44 21.59 -16.08
N LEU A 335 21.60 20.73 -16.66
CA LEU A 335 21.62 19.28 -16.44
C LEU A 335 22.56 18.51 -17.39
N GLY A 336 23.35 19.21 -18.20
CA GLY A 336 24.25 18.59 -19.19
C GLY A 336 23.53 18.28 -20.51
N ASN A 337 23.65 17.06 -21.02
CA ASN A 337 23.03 16.64 -22.29
C ASN A 337 21.84 15.67 -22.08
N ALA A 338 20.98 15.57 -23.09
CA ALA A 338 19.75 14.77 -23.05
C ALA A 338 19.99 13.28 -22.76
N SER A 339 21.05 12.69 -23.31
CA SER A 339 21.39 11.27 -23.09
C SER A 339 21.80 10.98 -21.65
N SER A 340 22.56 11.89 -21.04
CA SER A 340 22.93 11.83 -19.61
C SER A 340 21.68 11.96 -18.72
N VAL A 341 20.80 12.91 -19.03
CA VAL A 341 19.55 13.12 -18.30
C VAL A 341 18.64 11.89 -18.39
N ARG A 342 18.51 11.26 -19.57
CA ARG A 342 17.74 10.03 -19.74
C ARG A 342 18.28 8.89 -18.89
N ARG A 343 19.61 8.68 -18.85
CA ARG A 343 20.22 7.66 -18.00
C ARG A 343 19.98 7.93 -16.50
N SER A 344 20.14 9.18 -16.08
CA SER A 344 19.83 9.58 -14.70
C SER A 344 18.35 9.39 -14.36
N LEU A 345 17.45 9.73 -15.29
CA LEU A 345 16.00 9.55 -15.11
C LEU A 345 15.65 8.07 -14.96
N ASN A 346 16.13 7.19 -15.84
CA ASN A 346 15.90 5.76 -15.76
C ASN A 346 16.38 5.20 -14.40
N SER A 347 17.60 5.56 -13.99
CA SER A 347 18.12 5.12 -12.68
C SER A 347 17.31 5.66 -11.50
N LEU A 348 16.79 6.88 -11.57
CA LEU A 348 15.92 7.44 -10.53
C LEU A 348 14.54 6.76 -10.49
N THR A 349 13.99 6.36 -11.65
CA THR A 349 12.75 5.59 -11.74
C THR A 349 12.93 4.17 -11.20
N GLU A 350 14.03 3.49 -11.55
CA GLU A 350 14.40 2.17 -11.02
C GLU A 350 14.60 2.20 -9.50
N LYS A 351 15.21 3.26 -8.97
CA LYS A 351 15.36 3.50 -7.52
C LYS A 351 14.07 4.01 -6.86
N GLU A 352 12.97 4.13 -7.62
CA GLU A 352 11.65 4.61 -7.16
C GLU A 352 11.68 5.99 -6.49
N MET A 353 12.64 6.84 -6.89
CA MET A 353 12.76 8.24 -6.46
C MET A 353 11.91 9.17 -7.32
N VAL A 354 11.74 8.81 -8.59
CA VAL A 354 10.90 9.49 -9.56
C VAL A 354 9.83 8.51 -10.03
N VAL A 355 8.62 9.01 -10.23
CA VAL A 355 7.52 8.27 -10.83
C VAL A 355 7.11 8.90 -12.14
N GLU A 356 6.87 8.05 -13.12
CA GLU A 356 6.19 8.39 -14.35
C GLU A 356 4.68 8.27 -14.15
N ILE A 357 3.97 9.36 -14.39
CA ILE A 357 2.51 9.38 -14.42
C ILE A 357 2.13 9.43 -15.90
N ASN A 358 1.44 8.37 -16.34
CA ASN A 358 0.90 8.26 -17.70
C ASN A 358 -0.59 7.95 -17.59
N THR A 359 -1.41 8.95 -17.90
CA THR A 359 -2.87 8.89 -17.91
C THR A 359 -3.35 9.39 -19.27
N GLU A 360 -4.62 9.17 -19.61
CA GLU A 360 -5.18 9.62 -20.90
C GLU A 360 -4.96 11.12 -21.16
N ASN A 361 -4.91 11.95 -20.10
CA ASN A 361 -4.82 13.41 -20.21
C ASN A 361 -3.44 13.98 -19.86
N GLU A 362 -2.60 13.24 -19.13
CA GLU A 362 -1.32 13.75 -18.64
C GLU A 362 -0.22 12.69 -18.70
N HIS A 363 0.94 13.08 -19.23
CA HIS A 363 2.19 12.32 -19.19
C HIS A 363 3.32 13.17 -18.61
N TYR A 364 3.75 12.90 -17.38
CA TYR A 364 4.79 13.68 -16.70
C TYR A 364 5.57 12.85 -15.67
N TYR A 365 6.72 13.38 -15.26
CA TYR A 365 7.55 12.85 -14.18
C TYR A 365 7.45 13.74 -12.94
N SER A 366 7.41 13.12 -11.75
CA SER A 366 7.43 13.81 -10.46
C SER A 366 8.31 13.04 -9.48
N VAL A 367 8.83 13.74 -8.48
CA VAL A 367 9.39 13.08 -7.29
C VAL A 367 8.28 12.26 -6.64
N TYR A 368 8.61 11.04 -6.25
CA TYR A 368 7.64 10.10 -5.70
C TYR A 368 7.19 10.49 -4.29
N ASP A 369 8.15 10.77 -3.42
CA ASP A 369 7.88 11.12 -2.04
C ASP A 369 7.53 12.62 -1.90
N CYS A 370 6.31 12.90 -1.42
CA CYS A 370 5.81 14.27 -1.30
C CYS A 370 6.64 15.12 -0.32
N PHE A 371 7.11 14.56 0.80
CA PHE A 371 7.91 15.34 1.76
C PHE A 371 9.31 15.59 1.22
N LEU A 372 9.95 14.59 0.61
CA LEU A 372 11.22 14.74 -0.09
C LEU A 372 11.14 15.83 -1.16
N GLN A 373 10.08 15.82 -1.96
CA GLN A 373 9.83 16.83 -2.99
C GLN A 373 9.76 18.24 -2.39
N ARG A 374 8.95 18.41 -1.33
CA ARG A 374 8.78 19.71 -0.68
C ARG A 374 10.07 20.21 -0.03
N TRP A 375 10.87 19.31 0.54
CA TRP A 375 12.18 19.66 1.09
C TRP A 375 13.18 20.04 -0.01
N MET A 376 13.30 19.24 -1.08
CA MET A 376 14.20 19.53 -2.20
C MET A 376 13.85 20.83 -2.93
N ALA A 377 12.56 21.15 -3.05
CA ALA A 377 12.11 22.40 -3.66
C ALA A 377 12.63 23.64 -2.91
N LYS A 378 12.86 23.52 -1.59
CA LYS A 378 13.41 24.59 -0.73
C LYS A 378 14.93 24.70 -0.77
N LEU A 379 15.64 23.73 -1.35
CA LEU A 379 17.10 23.80 -1.43
C LEU A 379 17.53 24.94 -2.36
N ASN A 380 18.38 25.84 -1.84
CA ASN A 380 19.06 26.82 -2.67
C ASN A 380 20.05 26.10 -3.60
N LYS A 381 20.10 26.52 -4.87
CA LYS A 381 21.05 25.98 -5.84
C LYS A 381 22.38 26.71 -5.75
#